data_AF-A0A517QMU2-F1
#
_entry.id   AF-A0A517QMU2-F1
#
_cell.length_a   1.000
_cell.length_b   1.000
_cell.length_c   1.000
_cell.angle_alpha   90.00
_cell.angle_beta   90.00
_cell.angle_gamma   90.00
#
_symmetry.space_group_name_H-M   'P 1'
#
loop_
_entity.id
_entity.type
_entity.pdbx_description
1 polymer ?
#
loop_
_entity_poly.entity_id
_entity_poly.type
_entity_poly.pdbx_seq_one_letter_code
_entity_poly.pdbx_strand_id
1 'polypeptide(L)'
;MCIESTTFIWNLTFLPIFFWATTLFADSYGPYADFRQVDPTGRYYVVVKKLPGWGDDPGRGGRVRFDFVKTKPGTEPVTFEQNYFDRDKVHYLNFLNPNEKKNPKVKVREGDTLLGQGILNRAPGNILISSTGQGFVTLDVFGYNFADRKNLDSLVVVSKDGVVQHRKSLYDLYSVKEISQFNFTAGGVFWVEGGWIDEQQGSAVVISVITDTDHPSRIIRVVDLDSGEVSKGSSDEIVTALKKGIPRAMPFAIELAIELRMKNCTPYLANIYSSEEFGDDIRTYAAVGLALFGEMGSKEFLRESVTTQSTDSTRNSVKFAINHLNEIFGSDAPQLLREIACKTDNYVSHQFMKTPSKSIPILIEMIEDRKCPDGQLVAVHCLGRFGTEKAIPSLVKVFQKESNSSSRLKQYSAVALGEIGPASQAVLPHLQSIVEELEEELEKVDSKHQDKSYFSISSELQFELGQYREAIMKIESRK
;
A
#
# COMPACT_ATOMS: atom_id res chain seq x y z
N MET A 1 -14.25 -14.87 -74.21
CA MET A 1 -15.48 -14.54 -74.95
C MET A 1 -16.35 -13.73 -74.00
N CYS A 2 -16.57 -12.44 -74.31
CA CYS A 2 -17.35 -11.41 -73.57
C CYS A 2 -16.89 -11.14 -72.12
N ILE A 3 -16.34 -9.99 -71.69
CA ILE A 3 -16.64 -8.55 -71.91
C ILE A 3 -18.13 -8.23 -71.73
N GLU A 4 -18.44 -7.63 -70.57
CA GLU A 4 -19.19 -6.38 -70.36
C GLU A 4 -19.43 -6.24 -68.84
N SER A 5 -19.40 -5.11 -68.15
CA SER A 5 -18.80 -3.78 -68.30
C SER A 5 -19.33 -2.96 -67.11
N THR A 6 -18.47 -2.12 -66.50
CA THR A 6 -18.79 -0.82 -65.87
C THR A 6 -19.83 -0.78 -64.74
N THR A 7 -19.47 -0.34 -63.53
CA THR A 7 -19.23 1.09 -63.26
C THR A 7 -18.09 1.36 -62.28
N PHE A 8 -17.35 2.40 -62.62
CA PHE A 8 -16.20 2.99 -61.95
C PHE A 8 -16.69 4.22 -61.14
N ILE A 9 -16.11 4.50 -59.97
CA ILE A 9 -15.51 5.79 -59.56
C ILE A 9 -15.17 5.78 -58.06
N TRP A 10 -14.02 6.37 -57.79
CA TRP A 10 -13.19 6.42 -56.58
C TRP A 10 -13.85 7.03 -55.34
N ASN A 11 -13.47 6.51 -54.17
CA ASN A 11 -13.26 7.34 -52.98
C ASN A 11 -12.01 6.90 -52.23
N LEU A 12 -11.07 7.83 -52.13
CA LEU A 12 -9.93 7.81 -51.21
C LEU A 12 -10.44 7.78 -49.77
N THR A 13 -10.07 6.75 -49.01
CA THR A 13 -9.89 6.89 -47.56
C THR A 13 -8.61 6.18 -47.15
N PHE A 14 -7.71 6.99 -46.61
CA PHE A 14 -6.53 6.59 -45.86
C PHE A 14 -6.84 5.41 -44.94
N LEU A 15 -6.07 4.33 -45.05
CA LEU A 15 -5.93 3.32 -44.01
C LEU A 15 -4.79 3.78 -43.10
N PRO A 16 -5.04 4.28 -41.88
CA PRO A 16 -4.00 4.30 -40.88
C PRO A 16 -3.77 2.87 -40.41
N ILE A 17 -2.55 2.40 -40.70
CA ILE A 17 -1.90 1.27 -40.07
C ILE A 17 -2.10 1.41 -38.55
N PHE A 18 -2.91 0.54 -37.97
CA PHE A 18 -2.99 0.38 -36.51
C PHE A 18 -1.63 -0.12 -36.02
N PHE A 19 -0.77 0.80 -35.60
CA PHE A 19 0.31 0.49 -34.68
C PHE A 19 -0.34 -0.09 -33.42
N TRP A 20 0.15 -1.26 -33.00
CA TRP A 20 -0.09 -1.78 -31.66
C TRP A 20 0.34 -0.71 -30.67
N ALA A 21 -0.62 0.02 -30.11
CA ALA A 21 -0.37 0.87 -28.97
C ALA A 21 -0.02 -0.07 -27.81
N THR A 22 1.26 -0.19 -27.51
CA THR A 22 1.71 -0.44 -26.14
C THR A 22 0.92 0.53 -25.27
N THR A 23 0.09 0.01 -24.38
CA THR A 23 -0.63 0.80 -23.39
C THR A 23 0.40 1.59 -22.58
N LEU A 24 0.66 2.83 -22.98
CA LEU A 24 1.46 3.79 -22.24
C LEU A 24 0.62 4.16 -21.01
N PHE A 25 0.87 3.49 -19.89
CA PHE A 25 0.40 3.99 -18.61
C PHE A 25 1.13 5.30 -18.35
N ALA A 26 0.37 6.40 -18.24
CA ALA A 26 0.89 7.67 -17.80
C ALA A 26 1.22 7.56 -16.30
N ASP A 27 2.48 7.78 -15.92
CA ASP A 27 2.86 7.81 -14.51
C ASP A 27 2.41 9.13 -13.89
N SER A 28 1.52 9.07 -12.91
CA SER A 28 1.23 10.21 -12.05
C SER A 28 2.12 10.15 -10.80
N TYR A 29 3.21 10.92 -10.80
CA TYR A 29 3.99 11.13 -9.57
C TYR A 29 3.31 12.20 -8.72
N GLY A 30 3.06 11.89 -7.45
CA GLY A 30 2.64 12.91 -6.47
C GLY A 30 3.73 13.98 -6.29
N PRO A 31 3.47 15.07 -5.58
CA PRO A 31 4.51 16.04 -5.24
C PRO A 31 5.51 15.45 -4.22
N TYR A 32 6.80 15.74 -4.40
CA TYR A 32 7.84 15.35 -3.44
C TYR A 32 7.78 16.23 -2.18
N ALA A 33 7.71 15.59 -1.01
CA ALA A 33 7.68 16.27 0.29
C ALA A 33 9.08 16.33 0.91
N ASP A 34 9.37 17.39 1.67
CA ASP A 34 10.49 17.30 2.62
C ASP A 34 10.15 16.27 3.69
N PHE A 35 11.14 15.47 4.12
CA PHE A 35 10.92 14.42 5.12
C PHE A 35 12.12 14.17 6.02
N ARG A 36 11.87 13.40 7.09
CA ARG A 36 12.86 12.81 7.98
C ARG A 36 12.70 11.30 7.93
N GLN A 37 13.70 10.62 7.37
CA GLN A 37 13.80 9.16 7.37
C GLN A 37 14.65 8.69 8.54
N VAL A 38 14.30 7.54 9.12
CA VAL A 38 14.90 7.05 10.35
C VAL A 38 15.39 5.61 10.19
N ASP A 39 16.42 5.21 10.95
CA ASP A 39 16.84 3.83 11.12
C ASP A 39 15.88 3.03 12.05
N PRO A 40 15.92 1.69 12.06
CA PRO A 40 15.06 0.87 12.91
C PRO A 40 15.09 1.19 14.42
N THR A 41 16.24 1.65 14.94
CA THR A 41 16.40 1.94 16.36
C THR A 41 15.93 3.35 16.75
N GLY A 42 15.62 4.19 15.75
CA GLY A 42 15.31 5.60 15.96
C GLY A 42 16.49 6.43 16.48
N ARG A 43 17.72 5.93 16.33
CA ARG A 43 18.93 6.58 16.86
C ARG A 43 19.69 7.38 15.81
N TYR A 44 19.57 7.02 14.54
CA TYR A 44 20.15 7.69 13.39
C TYR A 44 19.05 8.06 12.40
N TYR A 45 19.16 9.26 11.81
CA TYR A 45 18.16 9.73 10.86
C TYR A 45 18.75 10.69 9.83
N VAL A 46 18.06 10.82 8.71
CA VAL A 46 18.38 11.74 7.63
C VAL A 46 17.21 12.68 7.42
N VAL A 47 17.46 13.98 7.48
CA VAL A 47 16.48 15.01 7.07
C VAL A 47 16.77 15.40 5.64
N VAL A 48 15.78 15.29 4.75
CA VAL A 48 15.91 15.62 3.34
C VAL A 48 15.01 16.80 3.00
N LYS A 49 15.60 17.83 2.40
CA LYS A 49 14.90 19.07 2.02
C LYS A 49 15.18 19.47 0.58
N LYS A 50 14.15 19.93 -0.12
CA LYS A 50 14.27 20.50 -1.46
C LYS A 50 15.15 21.75 -1.45
N LEU A 51 16.04 21.89 -2.44
CA LEU A 51 16.82 23.12 -2.66
C LEU A 51 16.04 24.13 -3.52
N PRO A 52 16.46 25.42 -3.52
CA PRO A 52 15.96 26.40 -4.48
C PRO A 52 16.10 25.92 -5.94
N GLY A 53 15.14 26.24 -6.80
CA GLY A 53 15.11 25.79 -8.20
C GLY A 53 14.57 24.37 -8.41
N TRP A 54 14.02 23.72 -7.37
CA TRP A 54 13.38 22.40 -7.47
C TRP A 54 12.32 22.28 -8.58
N GLY A 55 11.72 23.42 -8.90
CA GLY A 55 10.59 23.56 -9.79
C GLY A 55 10.89 23.65 -11.28
N ASP A 56 12.16 23.76 -11.66
CA ASP A 56 12.54 24.09 -13.04
C ASP A 56 12.39 22.88 -14.00
N ASP A 57 12.22 21.67 -13.47
CA ASP A 57 11.90 20.44 -14.23
C ASP A 57 10.84 19.60 -13.49
N PRO A 58 9.55 20.00 -13.61
CA PRO A 58 8.45 19.39 -12.88
C PRO A 58 8.25 17.93 -13.30
N GLY A 59 8.69 17.01 -12.44
CA GLY A 59 8.51 15.57 -12.61
C GLY A 59 9.81 14.77 -12.67
N ARG A 60 10.98 15.40 -12.77
CA ARG A 60 12.25 14.68 -12.78
C ARG A 60 12.87 14.48 -11.38
N GLY A 61 12.42 15.20 -10.36
CA GLY A 61 13.06 15.17 -9.04
C GLY A 61 14.33 16.01 -9.02
N GLY A 62 14.29 17.15 -8.33
CA GLY A 62 15.39 18.11 -8.28
C GLY A 62 16.52 17.71 -7.31
N ARG A 63 17.41 18.67 -7.03
CA ARG A 63 18.52 18.50 -6.06
C ARG A 63 18.05 18.72 -4.63
N VAL A 64 18.35 17.81 -3.72
CA VAL A 64 17.99 17.92 -2.29
C VAL A 64 19.22 18.14 -1.44
N ARG A 65 19.05 18.86 -0.32
CA ARG A 65 19.99 18.80 0.80
C ARG A 65 19.62 17.63 1.70
N PHE A 66 20.63 16.96 2.25
CA PHE A 66 20.46 16.06 3.37
C PHE A 66 21.25 16.52 4.60
N ASP A 67 20.70 16.24 5.77
CA ASP A 67 21.36 16.37 7.08
C ASP A 67 21.37 14.96 7.72
N PHE A 68 22.55 14.36 7.92
CA PHE A 68 22.70 13.06 8.59
C PHE A 68 22.99 13.26 10.07
N VAL A 69 22.19 12.63 10.94
CA VAL A 69 22.11 13.00 12.35
C VAL A 69 22.09 11.78 13.25
N LYS A 70 22.78 11.91 14.39
CA LYS A 70 22.70 10.99 15.53
C LYS A 70 21.93 11.64 16.67
N THR A 71 20.97 10.90 17.22
CA THR A 71 20.19 11.35 18.37
C THR A 71 21.04 11.48 19.64
N LYS A 72 20.70 12.47 20.47
CA LYS A 72 21.31 12.66 21.79
C LYS A 72 21.13 11.42 22.67
N PRO A 73 22.17 10.94 23.38
CA PRO A 73 22.04 9.83 24.33
C PRO A 73 20.93 10.07 25.37
N GLY A 74 20.16 9.04 25.71
CA GLY A 74 19.08 9.10 26.71
C GLY A 74 17.80 9.82 26.28
N THR A 75 17.70 10.26 25.02
CA THR A 75 16.46 10.81 24.46
C THR A 75 15.63 9.74 23.77
N GLU A 76 14.32 9.98 23.70
CA GLU A 76 13.37 9.13 22.98
C GLU A 76 13.81 8.91 21.52
N PRO A 77 13.59 7.70 20.95
CA PRO A 77 13.79 7.43 19.54
C PRO A 77 13.02 8.42 18.66
N VAL A 78 13.62 8.84 17.54
CA VAL A 78 12.90 9.66 16.56
C VAL A 78 12.03 8.78 15.66
N THR A 79 10.96 9.37 15.12
CA THR A 79 10.05 8.72 14.16
C THR A 79 10.17 9.32 12.77
N PHE A 80 9.71 8.58 11.76
CA PHE A 80 9.51 9.13 10.42
C PHE A 80 8.53 10.31 10.48
N GLU A 81 8.84 11.37 9.75
CA GLU A 81 8.00 12.57 9.65
C GLU A 81 8.13 13.14 8.23
N GLN A 82 7.04 13.64 7.65
CA GLN A 82 7.07 14.31 6.35
C GLN A 82 6.18 15.53 6.34
N ASN A 83 6.41 16.43 5.39
CA ASN A 83 5.43 17.44 5.03
C ASN A 83 4.23 16.79 4.34
N TYR A 84 3.08 17.47 4.41
CA TYR A 84 1.83 16.92 3.90
C TYR A 84 1.24 17.83 2.83
N PHE A 85 0.51 17.22 1.90
CA PHE A 85 -0.23 17.93 0.87
C PHE A 85 -1.72 17.80 1.14
N ASP A 86 -2.44 18.91 1.01
CA ASP A 86 -3.90 18.96 1.11
C ASP A 86 -4.51 18.23 -0.10
N ARG A 87 -4.93 16.97 0.08
CA ARG A 87 -5.36 16.07 -1.00
C ARG A 87 -6.51 16.65 -1.83
N ASP A 88 -7.37 17.46 -1.22
CA ASP A 88 -8.52 18.09 -1.90
C ASP A 88 -8.09 19.27 -2.80
N LYS A 89 -6.83 19.71 -2.72
CA LYS A 89 -6.25 20.82 -3.49
C LYS A 89 -5.04 20.43 -4.33
N VAL A 90 -4.68 19.14 -4.38
CA VAL A 90 -3.62 18.65 -5.26
C VAL A 90 -4.19 18.45 -6.66
N HIS A 91 -4.10 19.47 -7.50
CA HIS A 91 -4.20 19.24 -8.94
C HIS A 91 -2.92 18.56 -9.44
N TYR A 92 -3.06 17.40 -10.10
CA TYR A 92 -1.98 16.58 -10.67
C TYR A 92 -1.05 17.33 -11.66
N LEU A 93 -1.38 18.56 -12.04
CA LEU A 93 -0.59 19.42 -12.93
C LEU A 93 0.19 20.53 -12.20
N ASN A 94 -0.01 20.70 -10.88
CA ASN A 94 0.74 21.68 -10.09
C ASN A 94 1.98 21.04 -9.47
N PHE A 95 2.99 20.79 -10.30
CA PHE A 95 4.31 20.31 -9.88
C PHE A 95 5.14 21.37 -9.12
N LEU A 96 4.59 22.57 -8.99
CA LEU A 96 5.17 23.77 -8.38
C LEU A 96 4.23 24.29 -7.28
N ASN A 97 3.89 23.50 -6.26
CA ASN A 97 2.73 23.85 -5.41
C ASN A 97 3.10 24.46 -4.03
N PRO A 98 2.70 25.72 -3.74
CA PRO A 98 2.83 26.39 -2.44
C PRO A 98 1.96 25.81 -1.30
N ASN A 99 1.17 24.76 -1.58
CA ASN A 99 0.25 24.13 -0.62
C ASN A 99 0.87 22.98 0.19
N GLU A 100 2.19 22.82 0.17
CA GLU A 100 2.88 21.92 1.08
C GLU A 100 2.78 22.45 2.52
N LYS A 101 2.00 21.75 3.34
CA LYS A 101 1.88 22.08 4.77
C LYS A 101 3.14 21.58 5.47
N LYS A 102 3.97 22.54 5.90
CA LYS A 102 5.20 22.25 6.63
C LYS A 102 4.89 21.56 7.95
N ASN A 103 5.48 20.39 8.13
CA ASN A 103 5.50 19.70 9.41
C ASN A 103 6.73 20.19 10.21
N PRO A 104 6.54 20.86 11.37
CA PRO A 104 7.65 21.44 12.12
C PRO A 104 8.63 20.38 12.67
N LYS A 105 8.26 19.10 12.65
CA LYS A 105 9.14 17.98 13.03
C LYS A 105 10.10 17.55 11.91
N VAL A 106 9.92 18.02 10.67
CA VAL A 106 10.83 17.77 9.54
C VAL A 106 12.05 18.70 9.63
N LYS A 107 12.87 18.45 10.65
CA LYS A 107 14.11 19.15 10.95
C LYS A 107 14.99 18.30 11.86
N VAL A 108 16.24 18.70 11.97
CA VAL A 108 17.14 18.23 13.02
C VAL A 108 16.51 18.60 14.36
N ARG A 109 16.31 17.60 15.23
CA ARG A 109 15.75 17.81 16.57
C ARG A 109 16.82 18.45 17.45
N GLU A 110 16.37 19.36 18.31
CA GLU A 110 17.25 20.12 19.19
C GLU A 110 18.09 19.21 20.09
N GLY A 111 19.39 19.49 20.17
CA GLY A 111 20.36 18.73 20.97
C GLY A 111 20.89 17.46 20.30
N ASP A 112 20.35 17.03 19.16
CA ASP A 112 20.93 15.94 18.37
C ASP A 112 22.19 16.40 17.62
N THR A 113 23.08 15.46 17.31
CA THR A 113 24.38 15.72 16.69
C THR A 113 24.31 15.58 15.19
N LEU A 114 24.51 16.68 14.45
CA LEU A 114 24.72 16.66 13.01
C LEU A 114 26.07 15.98 12.71
N LEU A 115 26.02 14.79 12.09
CA LEU A 115 27.20 14.03 11.70
C LEU A 115 27.78 14.55 10.37
N GLY A 116 26.91 14.96 9.45
CA GLY A 116 27.32 15.62 8.22
C GLY A 116 26.14 16.12 7.39
N GLN A 117 26.45 16.89 6.36
CA GLN A 117 25.47 17.50 5.46
C GLN A 117 26.00 17.49 4.03
N GLY A 118 25.10 17.39 3.05
CA GLY A 118 25.49 17.37 1.65
C GLY A 118 24.32 17.54 0.70
N ILE A 119 24.60 17.36 -0.59
CA ILE A 119 23.64 17.51 -1.67
C ILE A 119 23.54 16.19 -2.45
N LEU A 120 22.31 15.73 -2.69
CA LEU A 120 22.01 14.71 -3.69
C LEU A 120 21.55 15.42 -4.96
N ASN A 121 22.06 14.97 -6.11
CA ASN A 121 21.72 15.60 -7.39
C ASN A 121 20.26 15.35 -7.78
N ARG A 122 19.65 14.31 -7.20
CA ARG A 122 18.27 13.89 -7.39
C ARG A 122 17.65 13.54 -6.05
N ALA A 123 16.35 13.78 -5.90
CA ALA A 123 15.60 13.23 -4.77
C ALA A 123 15.71 11.70 -4.78
N PRO A 124 16.03 11.07 -3.65
CA PRO A 124 16.03 9.61 -3.56
C PRO A 124 14.60 9.05 -3.55
N GLY A 125 14.42 7.85 -4.11
CA GLY A 125 13.17 7.09 -3.96
C GLY A 125 13.05 6.42 -2.59
N ASN A 126 14.16 5.93 -2.05
CA ASN A 126 14.26 5.30 -0.73
C ASN A 126 15.63 5.60 -0.09
N ILE A 127 15.73 5.49 1.24
CA ILE A 127 16.97 5.68 2.00
C ILE A 127 17.12 4.58 3.06
N LEU A 128 18.16 3.76 2.92
CA LEU A 128 18.64 2.80 3.90
C LEU A 128 19.61 3.48 4.86
N ILE A 129 19.33 3.47 6.16
CA ILE A 129 20.18 4.10 7.18
C ILE A 129 20.73 3.02 8.10
N SER A 130 22.04 3.06 8.35
CA SER A 130 22.74 2.19 9.29
C SER A 130 22.31 2.51 10.74
N SER A 131 22.02 1.46 11.51
CA SER A 131 21.70 1.51 12.95
C SER A 131 22.94 1.61 13.83
N THR A 132 24.13 1.31 13.31
CA THR A 132 25.42 1.46 13.97
C THR A 132 26.10 2.80 13.65
N GLY A 133 25.59 3.54 12.65
CA GLY A 133 26.09 4.85 12.26
C GLY A 133 27.15 4.83 11.17
N GLN A 134 27.22 3.77 10.36
CA GLN A 134 28.16 3.65 9.23
C GLN A 134 27.84 4.60 8.06
N GLY A 135 26.66 5.22 8.07
CA GLY A 135 26.19 6.12 7.02
C GLY A 135 24.80 5.73 6.52
N PHE A 136 24.51 6.09 5.27
CA PHE A 136 23.25 5.72 4.62
C PHE A 136 23.45 5.51 3.11
N VAL A 137 22.53 4.77 2.51
CA VAL A 137 22.48 4.48 1.08
C VAL A 137 21.14 4.91 0.52
N THR A 138 21.13 5.69 -0.55
CA THR A 138 19.90 5.99 -1.29
C THR A 138 19.65 4.94 -2.36
N LEU A 139 18.39 4.61 -2.59
CA LEU A 139 17.97 3.71 -3.67
C LEU A 139 16.93 4.40 -4.54
N ASP A 140 17.14 4.31 -5.84
CA ASP A 140 16.34 4.93 -6.90
C ASP A 140 16.25 6.45 -6.79
N VAL A 141 15.68 7.06 -7.82
CA VAL A 141 15.42 8.49 -7.88
C VAL A 141 13.93 8.75 -8.00
N PHE A 142 13.46 9.80 -7.34
CA PHE A 142 12.08 10.22 -7.42
C PHE A 142 11.74 10.83 -8.79
N GLY A 143 10.62 10.42 -9.38
CA GLY A 143 10.11 10.98 -10.63
C GLY A 143 10.65 10.27 -11.87
N TYR A 144 10.59 10.94 -13.01
CA TYR A 144 10.98 10.39 -14.29
C TYR A 144 12.46 9.99 -14.32
N ASN A 145 12.70 8.68 -14.44
CA ASN A 145 14.03 8.09 -14.48
C ASN A 145 14.31 7.35 -15.81
N PHE A 146 13.33 7.25 -16.71
CA PHE A 146 13.46 6.46 -17.94
C PHE A 146 14.54 6.99 -18.90
N ALA A 147 14.54 8.28 -19.22
CA ALA A 147 15.41 8.82 -20.27
C ALA A 147 16.90 8.88 -19.90
N ASP A 148 17.23 8.91 -18.60
CA ASP A 148 18.58 9.27 -18.12
C ASP A 148 19.24 8.22 -17.22
N ARG A 149 18.81 6.96 -17.31
CA ARG A 149 19.30 5.82 -16.49
C ARG A 149 20.83 5.67 -16.41
N LYS A 150 21.57 6.21 -17.38
CA LYS A 150 23.03 6.17 -17.43
C LYS A 150 23.72 7.23 -16.58
N ASN A 151 23.06 8.35 -16.31
CA ASN A 151 23.65 9.49 -15.61
C ASN A 151 22.92 9.82 -14.29
N LEU A 152 21.86 9.09 -13.98
CA LEU A 152 21.13 9.25 -12.73
C LEU A 152 21.85 8.59 -11.56
N ASP A 153 21.75 9.21 -10.39
CA ASP A 153 22.23 8.68 -9.13
C ASP A 153 21.28 7.60 -8.58
N SER A 154 21.14 6.47 -9.29
CA SER A 154 20.27 5.34 -8.91
C SER A 154 20.64 4.75 -7.54
N LEU A 155 21.90 4.83 -7.14
CA LEU A 155 22.34 4.54 -5.78
C LEU A 155 23.44 5.52 -5.36
N VAL A 156 23.34 6.05 -4.15
CA VAL A 156 24.36 6.92 -3.56
C VAL A 156 24.74 6.38 -2.19
N VAL A 157 26.04 6.18 -1.96
CA VAL A 157 26.58 5.83 -0.65
C VAL A 157 27.09 7.08 0.04
N VAL A 158 26.63 7.33 1.25
CA VAL A 158 27.06 8.42 2.12
C VAL A 158 27.67 7.84 3.39
N SER A 159 28.90 8.23 3.71
CA SER A 159 29.64 7.70 4.85
C SER A 159 29.09 8.17 6.20
N LYS A 160 29.64 7.60 7.28
CA LYS A 160 29.36 7.98 8.67
C LYS A 160 29.51 9.48 8.97
N ASP A 161 30.39 10.17 8.24
CA ASP A 161 30.68 11.60 8.40
C ASP A 161 29.82 12.47 7.45
N GLY A 162 28.80 11.87 6.80
CA GLY A 162 27.89 12.53 5.88
C GLY A 162 28.51 12.94 4.54
N VAL A 163 29.63 12.33 4.16
CA VAL A 163 30.32 12.59 2.87
C VAL A 163 29.81 11.61 1.82
N VAL A 164 29.40 12.11 0.66
CA VAL A 164 29.04 11.26 -0.48
C VAL A 164 30.31 10.56 -1.00
N GLN A 165 30.36 9.23 -0.88
CA GLN A 165 31.49 8.40 -1.30
C GLN A 165 31.33 7.93 -2.74
N HIS A 166 30.15 7.36 -3.05
CA HIS A 166 29.90 6.67 -4.31
C HIS A 166 28.58 7.10 -4.91
N ARG A 167 28.54 7.25 -6.24
CA ARG A 167 27.33 7.42 -7.05
C ARG A 167 27.33 6.35 -8.11
N LYS A 168 26.21 5.64 -8.26
CA LYS A 168 26.02 4.56 -9.21
C LYS A 168 24.77 4.82 -10.03
N SER A 169 24.92 4.78 -11.33
CA SER A 169 23.82 4.70 -12.27
C SER A 169 23.23 3.30 -12.32
N LEU A 170 22.06 3.16 -12.94
CA LEU A 170 21.47 1.85 -13.15
C LEU A 170 22.39 0.94 -13.98
N TYR A 171 23.21 1.51 -14.87
CA TYR A 171 24.18 0.78 -15.69
C TYR A 171 25.45 0.41 -14.93
N ASP A 172 25.78 1.11 -13.84
CA ASP A 172 26.85 0.68 -12.94
C ASP A 172 26.40 -0.50 -12.05
N LEU A 173 25.09 -0.61 -11.81
CA LEU A 173 24.50 -1.66 -11.00
C LEU A 173 24.15 -2.92 -11.80
N TYR A 174 23.73 -2.78 -13.06
CA TYR A 174 23.15 -3.88 -13.84
C TYR A 174 23.64 -3.90 -15.29
N SER A 175 23.71 -5.10 -15.85
CA SER A 175 23.93 -5.26 -17.29
C SER A 175 22.69 -4.86 -18.10
N VAL A 176 22.87 -4.55 -19.38
CA VAL A 176 21.75 -4.21 -20.30
C VAL A 176 20.67 -5.29 -20.31
N LYS A 177 21.06 -6.57 -20.27
CA LYS A 177 20.14 -7.71 -20.23
C LYS A 177 19.32 -7.77 -18.95
N GLU A 178 19.89 -7.36 -17.82
CA GLU A 178 19.18 -7.32 -16.54
C GLU A 178 18.24 -6.12 -16.50
N ILE A 179 18.69 -4.96 -16.97
CA ILE A 179 17.86 -3.76 -17.07
C ILE A 179 16.61 -4.04 -17.91
N SER A 180 16.72 -4.76 -19.03
CA SER A 180 15.56 -5.08 -19.87
C SER A 180 14.52 -5.99 -19.21
N GLN A 181 14.80 -6.56 -18.04
CA GLN A 181 13.84 -7.39 -17.28
C GLN A 181 13.04 -6.58 -16.25
N PHE A 182 13.40 -5.32 -16.00
CA PHE A 182 12.66 -4.46 -15.07
C PHE A 182 11.31 -4.01 -15.65
N ASN A 183 10.46 -3.46 -14.79
CA ASN A 183 9.17 -2.90 -15.21
C ASN A 183 9.37 -1.52 -15.82
N PHE A 184 8.87 -1.29 -17.03
CA PHE A 184 8.98 -0.03 -17.75
C PHE A 184 7.61 0.62 -17.96
N THR A 185 7.55 1.93 -17.81
CA THR A 185 6.41 2.77 -18.17
C THR A 185 6.86 3.92 -19.08
N ALA A 186 5.93 4.80 -19.45
CA ALA A 186 6.25 5.99 -20.25
C ALA A 186 7.30 6.89 -19.56
N GLY A 187 7.27 6.94 -18.23
CA GLY A 187 8.07 7.85 -17.42
C GLY A 187 9.16 7.18 -16.59
N GLY A 188 9.02 5.89 -16.30
CA GLY A 188 9.78 5.22 -15.25
C GLY A 188 10.36 3.87 -15.64
N VAL A 189 11.38 3.47 -14.88
CA VAL A 189 11.85 2.10 -14.72
C VAL A 189 11.74 1.76 -13.24
N PHE A 190 10.89 0.80 -12.92
CA PHE A 190 10.68 0.30 -11.57
C PHE A 190 11.56 -0.94 -11.38
N TRP A 191 12.75 -0.71 -10.81
CA TRP A 191 13.81 -1.69 -10.71
C TRP A 191 14.13 -2.11 -9.28
N VAL A 192 13.77 -1.29 -8.28
CA VAL A 192 14.05 -1.57 -6.87
C VAL A 192 12.77 -1.94 -6.14
N GLU A 193 12.84 -2.99 -5.35
CA GLU A 193 11.79 -3.38 -4.41
C GLU A 193 12.17 -2.96 -2.99
N GLY A 194 13.44 -3.12 -2.63
CA GLY A 194 13.95 -2.74 -1.33
C GLY A 194 15.41 -3.15 -1.13
N GLY A 195 15.83 -3.23 0.13
CA GLY A 195 17.18 -3.61 0.50
C GLY A 195 17.48 -3.32 1.96
N TRP A 196 18.70 -3.63 2.37
CA TRP A 196 19.21 -3.35 3.72
C TRP A 196 20.72 -3.09 3.69
N ILE A 197 21.25 -2.58 4.80
CA ILE A 197 22.70 -2.51 5.02
C ILE A 197 23.06 -3.69 5.93
N ASP A 198 23.97 -4.55 5.47
CA ASP A 198 24.66 -5.53 6.32
C ASP A 198 25.84 -4.82 6.98
N GLU A 199 25.60 -4.32 8.19
CA GLU A 199 26.57 -3.50 8.93
C GLU A 199 27.80 -4.30 9.37
N GLN A 200 27.67 -5.62 9.50
CA GLN A 200 28.81 -6.47 9.86
C GLN A 200 29.74 -6.65 8.67
N GLN A 201 29.19 -6.73 7.46
CA GLN A 201 29.96 -6.83 6.22
C GLN A 201 30.38 -5.46 5.66
N GLY A 202 29.71 -4.37 6.05
CA GLY A 202 29.97 -3.05 5.50
C GLY A 202 29.45 -2.92 4.06
N SER A 203 28.31 -3.54 3.75
CA SER A 203 27.74 -3.57 2.40
C SER A 203 26.24 -3.31 2.38
N ALA A 204 25.73 -2.71 1.31
CA ALA A 204 24.31 -2.62 1.03
C ALA A 204 23.85 -3.76 0.13
N VAL A 205 22.81 -4.47 0.55
CA VAL A 205 22.09 -5.46 -0.27
C VAL A 205 20.89 -4.78 -0.92
N VAL A 206 20.81 -4.85 -2.24
CA VAL A 206 19.75 -4.26 -3.05
C VAL A 206 18.96 -5.37 -3.73
N ILE A 207 17.65 -5.37 -3.50
CA ILE A 207 16.71 -6.36 -4.06
C ILE A 207 15.90 -5.69 -5.18
N SER A 208 16.00 -6.26 -6.37
CA SER A 208 15.33 -5.77 -7.57
C SER A 208 14.21 -6.68 -8.01
N VAL A 209 13.06 -6.08 -8.27
CA VAL A 209 11.88 -6.72 -8.87
C VAL A 209 12.05 -6.83 -10.38
N ILE A 210 11.65 -7.98 -10.94
CA ILE A 210 11.60 -8.21 -12.39
C ILE A 210 10.17 -8.56 -12.83
N THR A 211 9.93 -8.49 -14.12
CA THR A 211 8.63 -8.69 -14.78
C THR A 211 8.12 -10.14 -14.80
N ASP A 212 8.91 -11.11 -14.35
CA ASP A 212 8.53 -12.54 -14.44
C ASP A 212 7.48 -12.90 -13.39
N THR A 213 6.25 -13.13 -13.86
CA THR A 213 5.09 -13.50 -13.03
C THR A 213 4.98 -15.00 -12.77
N ASP A 214 5.69 -15.83 -13.53
CA ASP A 214 5.53 -17.29 -13.47
C ASP A 214 6.46 -17.92 -12.43
N HIS A 215 7.63 -17.30 -12.22
CA HIS A 215 8.58 -17.70 -11.21
C HIS A 215 9.06 -16.48 -10.41
N PRO A 216 8.64 -16.33 -9.13
CA PRO A 216 9.09 -15.21 -8.32
C PRO A 216 10.61 -15.34 -8.17
N SER A 217 11.33 -14.44 -8.82
CA SER A 217 12.78 -14.32 -8.72
C SER A 217 13.12 -12.86 -8.53
N ARG A 218 14.33 -12.61 -8.04
CA ARG A 218 14.86 -11.27 -7.77
C ARG A 218 16.28 -11.17 -8.28
N ILE A 219 16.62 -10.01 -8.82
CA ILE A 219 18.02 -9.68 -9.10
C ILE A 219 18.58 -9.03 -7.85
N ILE A 220 19.68 -9.57 -7.31
CA ILE A 220 20.28 -9.09 -6.07
C ILE A 220 21.65 -8.47 -6.36
N ARG A 221 21.92 -7.32 -5.75
CA ARG A 221 23.23 -6.66 -5.77
C ARG A 221 23.75 -6.44 -4.38
N VAL A 222 25.05 -6.63 -4.22
CA VAL A 222 25.78 -6.26 -3.01
C VAL A 222 26.73 -5.15 -3.40
N VAL A 223 26.62 -4.02 -2.70
CA VAL A 223 27.46 -2.83 -2.92
C VAL A 223 28.28 -2.60 -1.66
N ASP A 224 29.59 -2.73 -1.78
CA ASP A 224 30.51 -2.43 -0.69
C ASP A 224 30.48 -0.93 -0.37
N LEU A 225 30.31 -0.56 0.91
CA LEU A 225 30.09 0.83 1.29
C LEU A 225 31.37 1.69 1.17
N ASP A 226 32.54 1.09 1.36
CA ASP A 226 33.82 1.80 1.39
C ASP A 226 34.42 1.94 -0.02
N SER A 227 34.49 0.84 -0.77
CA SER A 227 35.05 0.79 -2.13
C SER A 227 34.06 1.14 -3.22
N GLY A 228 32.75 0.99 -2.97
CA GLY A 228 31.71 1.13 -3.98
C GLY A 228 31.73 0.01 -5.02
N GLU A 229 32.44 -1.09 -4.78
CA GLU A 229 32.42 -2.26 -5.65
C GLU A 229 31.01 -2.85 -5.69
N VAL A 230 30.54 -3.19 -6.89
CA VAL A 230 29.23 -3.81 -7.12
C VAL A 230 29.44 -5.26 -7.51
N SER A 231 28.85 -6.17 -6.73
CA SER A 231 28.88 -7.60 -7.00
C SER A 231 27.48 -8.18 -7.13
N LYS A 232 27.38 -9.34 -7.79
CA LYS A 232 26.13 -10.09 -7.89
C LYS A 232 25.88 -10.81 -6.57
N GLY A 233 24.73 -10.57 -5.95
CA GLY A 233 24.27 -11.32 -4.79
C GLY A 233 23.40 -12.52 -5.20
N SER A 234 22.98 -13.28 -4.20
CA SER A 234 22.06 -14.43 -4.33
C SER A 234 21.00 -14.39 -3.23
N SER A 235 20.09 -15.37 -3.24
CA SER A 235 19.16 -15.60 -2.13
C SER A 235 19.85 -15.89 -0.80
N ASP A 236 21.15 -16.22 -0.79
CA ASP A 236 21.91 -16.42 0.45
C ASP A 236 22.02 -15.14 1.27
N GLU A 237 21.86 -13.96 0.65
CA GLU A 237 21.79 -12.69 1.38
C GLU A 237 20.54 -12.61 2.27
N ILE A 238 19.41 -13.14 1.79
CA ILE A 238 18.16 -13.22 2.56
C ILE A 238 18.38 -14.17 3.75
N VAL A 239 18.96 -15.35 3.50
CA VAL A 239 19.29 -16.33 4.56
C VAL A 239 20.22 -15.70 5.60
N THR A 240 21.24 -14.97 5.14
CA THR A 240 22.22 -14.30 5.99
C THR A 240 21.57 -13.23 6.85
N ALA A 241 20.68 -12.42 6.28
CA ALA A 241 19.94 -11.39 7.01
C ALA A 241 19.09 -11.99 8.14
N LEU A 242 18.38 -13.08 7.88
CA LEU A 242 17.58 -13.80 8.87
C LEU A 242 18.46 -14.45 9.95
N LYS A 243 19.55 -15.10 9.55
CA LYS A 243 20.50 -15.76 10.46
C LYS A 243 21.16 -14.76 11.41
N LYS A 244 21.54 -13.59 10.90
CA LYS A 244 22.16 -12.51 11.69
C LYS A 244 21.15 -11.67 12.46
N GLY A 245 19.86 -11.78 12.17
CA GLY A 245 18.80 -10.97 12.79
C GLY A 245 18.89 -9.48 12.46
N ILE A 246 19.24 -9.11 11.23
CA ILE A 246 19.46 -7.69 10.83
C ILE A 246 18.15 -6.89 10.95
N PRO A 247 17.97 -5.98 11.93
CA PRO A 247 16.64 -5.48 12.30
C PRO A 247 15.86 -4.82 11.15
N ARG A 248 16.53 -4.02 10.31
CA ARG A 248 15.89 -3.36 9.15
C ARG A 248 15.51 -4.35 8.04
N ALA A 249 16.26 -5.42 7.91
CA ALA A 249 16.05 -6.42 6.87
C ALA A 249 14.91 -7.36 7.25
N MET A 250 14.70 -7.62 8.54
CA MET A 250 13.91 -8.76 9.03
C MET A 250 12.49 -8.85 8.45
N PRO A 251 11.61 -7.83 8.51
CA PRO A 251 10.27 -7.95 7.90
C PRO A 251 10.37 -8.31 6.41
N PHE A 252 11.17 -7.55 5.66
CA PHE A 252 11.28 -7.69 4.21
C PHE A 252 11.98 -9.00 3.81
N ALA A 253 12.99 -9.45 4.55
CA ALA A 253 13.68 -10.72 4.31
C ALA A 253 12.78 -11.92 4.59
N ILE A 254 11.89 -11.84 5.60
CA ILE A 254 10.88 -12.88 5.84
C ILE A 254 9.85 -12.90 4.71
N GLU A 255 9.35 -11.74 4.29
CA GLU A 255 8.44 -11.59 3.15
C GLU A 255 9.05 -12.23 1.88
N LEU A 256 10.30 -11.86 1.54
CA LEU A 256 11.03 -12.44 0.42
C LEU A 256 11.23 -13.95 0.55
N ALA A 257 11.58 -14.44 1.75
CA ALA A 257 11.74 -15.88 1.97
C ALA A 257 10.44 -16.65 1.68
N ILE A 258 9.29 -16.09 2.06
CA ILE A 258 7.97 -16.67 1.80
C ILE A 258 7.66 -16.64 0.30
N GLU A 259 7.78 -15.47 -0.33
CA GLU A 259 7.48 -15.27 -1.76
C GLU A 259 8.35 -16.16 -2.66
N LEU A 260 9.64 -16.28 -2.34
CA LEU A 260 10.61 -17.12 -3.04
C LEU A 260 10.57 -18.60 -2.59
N ARG A 261 9.66 -18.96 -1.69
CA ARG A 261 9.44 -20.33 -1.17
C ARG A 261 10.70 -20.97 -0.59
N MET A 262 11.50 -20.18 0.13
CA MET A 262 12.80 -20.56 0.69
C MET A 262 12.66 -21.41 1.96
N LYS A 263 12.29 -22.69 1.81
CA LYS A 263 12.14 -23.63 2.95
C LYS A 263 13.42 -23.84 3.77
N ASN A 264 14.59 -23.55 3.21
CA ASN A 264 15.86 -23.55 3.94
C ASN A 264 15.92 -22.44 5.01
N CYS A 265 15.01 -21.47 5.00
CA CYS A 265 14.90 -20.43 6.03
C CYS A 265 14.22 -20.91 7.33
N THR A 266 13.53 -22.06 7.33
CA THR A 266 12.74 -22.55 8.48
C THR A 266 13.49 -22.54 9.82
N PRO A 267 14.76 -23.02 9.94
CA PRO A 267 15.46 -23.00 11.22
C PRO A 267 15.68 -21.59 11.78
N TYR A 268 15.91 -20.60 10.91
CA TYR A 268 16.10 -19.22 11.32
C TYR A 268 14.77 -18.58 11.72
N LEU A 269 13.71 -18.83 10.96
CA LEU A 269 12.36 -18.39 11.34
C LEU A 269 11.93 -19.00 12.69
N ALA A 270 12.26 -20.26 12.97
CA ALA A 270 12.00 -20.91 14.25
C ALA A 270 12.75 -20.22 15.40
N ASN A 271 14.04 -19.90 15.20
CA ASN A 271 14.81 -19.15 16.20
C ASN A 271 14.21 -17.75 16.47
N ILE A 272 13.81 -17.05 15.40
CA ILE A 272 13.19 -15.71 15.50
C ILE A 272 11.86 -15.79 16.26
N TYR A 273 11.03 -16.78 15.92
CA TYR A 273 9.74 -17.03 16.54
C TYR A 273 9.84 -17.32 18.04
N SER A 274 10.82 -18.13 18.45
CA SER A 274 10.97 -18.58 19.83
C SER A 274 11.78 -17.65 20.73
N SER A 275 12.53 -16.70 20.18
CA SER A 275 13.37 -15.79 20.96
C SER A 275 12.60 -14.54 21.42
N GLU A 276 12.63 -14.28 22.73
CA GLU A 276 12.08 -13.05 23.34
C GLU A 276 12.87 -11.78 22.99
N GLU A 277 14.06 -11.92 22.38
CA GLU A 277 14.84 -10.78 21.88
C GLU A 277 14.13 -10.07 20.72
N PHE A 278 13.29 -10.78 19.97
CA PHE A 278 12.49 -10.20 18.90
C PHE A 278 11.13 -9.77 19.43
N GLY A 279 10.73 -8.53 19.15
CA GLY A 279 9.39 -8.06 19.46
C GLY A 279 8.30 -8.84 18.71
N ASP A 280 7.08 -8.80 19.24
CA ASP A 280 5.93 -9.55 18.70
C ASP A 280 5.67 -9.29 17.21
N ASP A 281 6.00 -8.11 16.70
CA ASP A 281 5.87 -7.78 15.28
C ASP A 281 6.71 -8.70 14.39
N ILE A 282 8.00 -8.87 14.72
CA ILE A 282 8.90 -9.74 13.94
C ILE A 282 8.58 -11.21 14.18
N ARG A 283 8.20 -11.58 15.40
CA ARG A 283 7.76 -12.95 15.72
C ARG A 283 6.49 -13.32 14.95
N THR A 284 5.58 -12.38 14.71
CA THR A 284 4.39 -12.56 13.87
C THR A 284 4.76 -12.85 12.41
N TYR A 285 5.69 -12.09 11.84
CA TYR A 285 6.24 -12.39 10.50
C TYR A 285 6.82 -13.81 10.43
N ALA A 286 7.66 -14.19 11.41
CA ALA A 286 8.25 -15.51 11.46
C ALA A 286 7.20 -16.62 11.60
N ALA A 287 6.17 -16.42 12.42
CA ALA A 287 5.07 -17.37 12.60
C ALA A 287 4.30 -17.63 11.30
N VAL A 288 4.06 -16.58 10.50
CA VAL A 288 3.45 -16.69 9.16
C VAL A 288 4.33 -17.57 8.27
N GLY A 289 5.63 -17.28 8.18
CA GLY A 289 6.54 -18.06 7.34
C GLY A 289 6.63 -19.53 7.75
N LEU A 290 6.73 -19.80 9.06
CA LEU A 290 6.70 -21.16 9.61
C LEU A 290 5.41 -21.90 9.25
N ALA A 291 4.26 -21.25 9.41
CA ALA A 291 2.96 -21.85 9.11
C ALA A 291 2.82 -22.21 7.63
N LEU A 292 3.28 -21.32 6.73
CA LEU A 292 3.30 -21.54 5.28
C LEU A 292 4.30 -22.63 4.86
N PHE A 293 5.38 -22.82 5.62
CA PHE A 293 6.35 -23.90 5.38
C PHE A 293 5.96 -25.23 6.03
N GLY A 294 4.81 -25.30 6.72
CA GLY A 294 4.22 -26.53 7.24
C GLY A 294 4.39 -26.76 8.75
N GLU A 295 5.00 -25.82 9.47
CA GLU A 295 5.20 -25.91 10.92
C GLU A 295 3.93 -25.47 11.66
N MET A 296 3.04 -26.43 11.92
CA MET A 296 1.69 -26.18 12.47
C MET A 296 1.69 -25.53 13.86
N GLY A 297 2.77 -25.71 14.64
CA GLY A 297 2.88 -25.17 16.00
C GLY A 297 2.83 -23.63 16.07
N SER A 298 3.09 -22.92 14.97
CA SER A 298 3.03 -21.45 14.93
C SER A 298 1.61 -20.90 14.71
N LYS A 299 0.63 -21.73 14.34
CA LYS A 299 -0.74 -21.28 14.06
C LYS A 299 -1.45 -20.73 15.29
N GLU A 300 -1.22 -21.30 16.46
CA GLU A 300 -1.86 -20.84 17.70
C GLU A 300 -1.35 -19.46 18.10
N PHE A 301 -0.02 -19.28 18.09
CA PHE A 301 0.58 -17.97 18.31
C PHE A 301 0.11 -16.94 17.26
N LEU A 302 -0.02 -17.35 15.99
CA LEU A 302 -0.52 -16.46 14.95
C LEU A 302 -1.97 -16.03 15.21
N ARG A 303 -2.84 -16.98 15.62
CA ARG A 303 -4.23 -16.71 16.00
C ARG A 303 -4.30 -15.75 17.17
N GLU A 304 -3.50 -15.98 18.22
CA GLU A 304 -3.40 -15.08 19.36
C GLU A 304 -2.95 -13.69 18.91
N SER A 305 -1.86 -13.60 18.15
CA SER A 305 -1.27 -12.33 17.69
C SER A 305 -2.25 -11.46 16.91
N VAL A 306 -3.03 -12.05 16.01
CA VAL A 306 -4.02 -11.29 15.20
C VAL A 306 -5.32 -10.97 15.96
N THR A 307 -5.55 -11.57 17.14
CA THR A 307 -6.81 -11.38 17.91
C THR A 307 -6.64 -10.67 19.25
N THR A 308 -5.47 -10.69 19.90
CA THR A 308 -5.24 -10.10 21.23
C THR A 308 -4.56 -8.74 21.16
N GLN A 309 -3.71 -8.51 20.15
CA GLN A 309 -2.97 -7.27 20.05
C GLN A 309 -3.94 -6.15 19.71
N SER A 310 -4.01 -5.15 20.62
CA SER A 310 -4.72 -3.90 20.43
C SER A 310 -4.54 -3.43 19.00
N THR A 311 -5.66 -3.21 18.35
CA THR A 311 -5.88 -3.04 16.93
C THR A 311 -5.38 -1.68 16.45
N ASP A 312 -4.10 -1.40 16.71
CA ASP A 312 -3.40 -0.36 15.99
C ASP A 312 -3.30 -0.85 14.54
N SER A 313 -4.32 -0.47 13.77
CA SER A 313 -4.53 -0.74 12.35
C SER A 313 -3.37 -0.25 11.45
N THR A 314 -2.28 0.22 12.06
CA THR A 314 -1.01 0.64 11.45
C THR A 314 0.09 -0.44 11.51
N ARG A 315 -0.07 -1.53 12.28
CA ARG A 315 0.95 -2.60 12.35
C ARG A 315 1.01 -3.43 11.06
N ASN A 316 2.14 -3.33 10.35
CA ASN A 316 2.37 -4.05 9.10
C ASN A 316 2.43 -5.58 9.29
N SER A 317 2.91 -6.06 10.44
CA SER A 317 2.97 -7.47 10.83
C SER A 317 1.58 -8.15 10.83
N VAL A 318 0.59 -7.50 11.46
CA VAL A 318 -0.80 -8.01 11.52
C VAL A 318 -1.45 -7.97 10.14
N LYS A 319 -1.24 -6.91 9.35
CA LYS A 319 -1.74 -6.85 7.97
C LYS A 319 -1.15 -7.97 7.11
N PHE A 320 0.14 -8.20 7.24
CA PHE A 320 0.84 -9.27 6.55
C PHE A 320 0.29 -10.65 6.95
N ALA A 321 0.07 -10.88 8.24
CA ALA A 321 -0.57 -12.10 8.74
C ALA A 321 -1.97 -12.30 8.17
N ILE A 322 -2.83 -11.27 8.24
CA ILE A 322 -4.19 -11.29 7.69
C ILE A 322 -4.18 -11.70 6.22
N ASN A 323 -3.23 -11.20 5.42
CA ASN A 323 -3.11 -11.52 4.01
C ASN A 323 -2.88 -13.01 3.69
N HIS A 324 -2.35 -13.76 4.66
CA HIS A 324 -2.02 -15.18 4.52
C HIS A 324 -2.96 -16.12 5.30
N LEU A 325 -3.96 -15.60 6.03
CA LEU A 325 -4.84 -16.45 6.85
C LEU A 325 -5.60 -17.49 6.04
N ASN A 326 -6.05 -17.16 4.83
CA ASN A 326 -6.74 -18.12 3.96
C ASN A 326 -5.83 -19.31 3.57
N GLU A 327 -4.56 -19.04 3.30
CA GLU A 327 -3.58 -20.07 2.94
C GLU A 327 -3.20 -20.91 4.17
N ILE A 328 -3.03 -20.26 5.33
CA ILE A 328 -2.61 -20.91 6.56
C ILE A 328 -3.73 -21.72 7.23
N PHE A 329 -4.93 -21.15 7.34
CA PHE A 329 -6.04 -21.73 8.11
C PHE A 329 -7.10 -22.43 7.24
N GLY A 330 -7.06 -22.26 5.92
CA GLY A 330 -7.93 -22.99 4.99
C GLY A 330 -9.42 -22.79 5.31
N SER A 331 -10.11 -23.85 5.75
CA SER A 331 -11.54 -23.80 6.14
C SER A 331 -11.82 -22.93 7.35
N ASP A 332 -10.86 -22.77 8.25
CA ASP A 332 -11.05 -22.12 9.54
C ASP A 332 -10.79 -20.61 9.44
N ALA A 333 -10.24 -20.16 8.31
CA ALA A 333 -9.89 -18.76 8.07
C ALA A 333 -11.10 -17.81 8.21
N PRO A 334 -12.30 -18.09 7.64
CA PRO A 334 -13.41 -17.15 7.74
C PRO A 334 -13.92 -16.96 9.17
N GLN A 335 -13.84 -17.97 10.04
CA GLN A 335 -14.21 -17.84 11.45
C GLN A 335 -13.21 -16.95 12.20
N LEU A 336 -11.90 -17.14 11.94
CA LEU A 336 -10.87 -16.26 12.49
C LEU A 336 -11.01 -14.82 11.97
N LEU A 337 -11.30 -14.64 10.68
CA LEU A 337 -11.55 -13.32 10.09
C LEU A 337 -12.76 -12.62 10.75
N ARG A 338 -13.80 -13.36 11.15
CA ARG A 338 -14.91 -12.82 11.94
C ARG A 338 -14.45 -12.32 13.31
N GLU A 339 -13.66 -13.10 14.03
CA GLU A 339 -13.11 -12.69 15.34
C GLU A 339 -12.30 -11.40 15.25
N ILE A 340 -11.53 -11.24 14.16
CA ILE A 340 -10.75 -10.02 13.86
C ILE A 340 -11.66 -8.86 13.44
N ALA A 341 -12.69 -9.11 12.62
CA ALA A 341 -13.65 -8.11 12.18
C ALA A 341 -14.38 -7.45 13.37
N CYS A 342 -14.68 -8.21 14.42
CA CYS A 342 -15.34 -7.69 15.62
C CYS A 342 -14.45 -6.81 16.49
N LYS A 343 -13.16 -6.69 16.16
CA LYS A 343 -12.17 -5.91 16.92
C LYS A 343 -11.53 -4.80 16.07
N THR A 344 -11.67 -4.82 14.74
CA THR A 344 -10.92 -3.93 13.81
C THR A 344 -11.79 -3.33 12.71
N ASP A 345 -11.51 -2.09 12.34
CA ASP A 345 -12.25 -1.32 11.33
C ASP A 345 -11.69 -1.49 9.90
N ASN A 346 -11.77 -2.69 9.30
CA ASN A 346 -11.75 -2.89 7.81
C ASN A 346 -10.46 -3.39 7.08
N TYR A 347 -9.71 -4.37 7.60
CA TYR A 347 -8.65 -5.04 6.79
C TYR A 347 -8.99 -6.47 6.34
N VAL A 348 -10.12 -7.01 6.77
CA VAL A 348 -10.46 -8.42 6.56
C VAL A 348 -11.39 -8.67 5.37
N SER A 349 -12.06 -7.63 4.86
CA SER A 349 -13.02 -7.76 3.74
C SER A 349 -12.39 -8.41 2.51
N HIS A 350 -11.17 -8.00 2.15
CA HIS A 350 -10.45 -8.59 1.03
C HIS A 350 -10.18 -10.09 1.22
N GLN A 351 -9.94 -10.51 2.47
CA GLN A 351 -9.71 -11.93 2.76
C GLN A 351 -10.99 -12.75 2.72
N PHE A 352 -12.12 -12.22 3.18
CA PHE A 352 -13.42 -12.87 2.96
C PHE A 352 -13.72 -13.05 1.47
N MET A 353 -13.36 -12.05 0.65
CA MET A 353 -13.59 -12.07 -0.79
C MET A 353 -12.80 -13.16 -1.54
N LYS A 354 -11.68 -13.63 -1.00
CA LYS A 354 -10.91 -14.73 -1.59
C LYS A 354 -11.57 -16.11 -1.42
N THR A 355 -12.52 -16.25 -0.48
CA THR A 355 -13.16 -17.54 -0.15
C THR A 355 -14.70 -17.45 -0.05
N PRO A 356 -15.43 -16.93 -1.07
CA PRO A 356 -16.85 -16.56 -0.94
C PRO A 356 -17.76 -17.69 -0.44
N SER A 357 -17.59 -18.91 -0.94
CA SER A 357 -18.45 -20.05 -0.59
C SER A 357 -18.41 -20.40 0.90
N LYS A 358 -17.25 -20.22 1.56
CA LYS A 358 -17.06 -20.46 2.99
C LYS A 358 -17.39 -19.21 3.82
N SER A 359 -17.21 -18.03 3.25
CA SER A 359 -17.44 -16.74 3.91
C SER A 359 -18.93 -16.41 4.04
N ILE A 360 -19.76 -16.72 3.04
CA ILE A 360 -21.18 -16.32 3.01
C ILE A 360 -21.96 -16.72 4.28
N PRO A 361 -21.92 -17.97 4.77
CA PRO A 361 -22.65 -18.34 5.99
C PRO A 361 -22.20 -17.54 7.22
N ILE A 362 -20.88 -17.36 7.38
CA ILE A 362 -20.29 -16.65 8.53
C ILE A 362 -20.61 -15.15 8.48
N LEU A 363 -20.64 -14.56 7.28
CA LEU A 363 -21.02 -13.16 7.09
C LEU A 363 -22.52 -12.95 7.39
N ILE A 364 -23.39 -13.89 7.00
CA ILE A 364 -24.82 -13.83 7.35
C ILE A 364 -25.01 -13.85 8.87
N GLU A 365 -24.31 -14.72 9.59
CA GLU A 365 -24.32 -14.73 11.06
C GLU A 365 -23.79 -13.41 11.65
N MET A 366 -22.71 -12.87 11.08
CA MET A 366 -22.06 -11.65 11.55
C MET A 366 -22.94 -10.41 11.38
N ILE A 367 -23.76 -10.32 10.32
CA ILE A 367 -24.75 -9.24 10.16
C ILE A 367 -25.71 -9.16 11.36
N GLU A 368 -26.09 -10.29 11.93
CA GLU A 368 -27.07 -10.35 13.02
C GLU A 368 -26.44 -10.21 14.42
N ASP A 369 -25.11 -10.23 14.51
CA ASP A 369 -24.35 -10.20 15.75
C ASP A 369 -24.19 -8.77 16.30
N ARG A 370 -25.08 -8.39 17.22
CA ARG A 370 -25.06 -7.06 17.86
C ARG A 370 -23.82 -6.81 18.72
N LYS A 371 -23.02 -7.83 19.05
CA LYS A 371 -21.78 -7.65 19.81
C LYS A 371 -20.60 -7.29 18.89
N CYS A 372 -20.83 -7.25 17.58
CA CYS A 372 -19.81 -7.07 16.55
C CYS A 372 -20.18 -5.93 15.58
N PRO A 373 -20.44 -4.69 16.05
CA PRO A 373 -20.96 -3.62 15.21
C PRO A 373 -20.09 -3.31 13.98
N ASP A 374 -18.77 -3.31 14.13
CA ASP A 374 -17.84 -3.05 13.01
C ASP A 374 -17.82 -4.22 12.02
N GLY A 375 -17.92 -5.45 12.52
CA GLY A 375 -18.09 -6.63 11.69
C GLY A 375 -19.42 -6.66 10.92
N GLN A 376 -20.49 -6.04 11.43
CA GLN A 376 -21.75 -5.94 10.68
C GLN A 376 -21.56 -5.15 9.37
N LEU A 377 -20.80 -4.05 9.39
CA LEU A 377 -20.52 -3.26 8.18
C LEU A 377 -19.65 -4.04 7.17
N VAL A 378 -18.63 -4.74 7.67
CA VAL A 378 -17.79 -5.64 6.85
C VAL A 378 -18.64 -6.71 6.17
N ALA A 379 -19.57 -7.32 6.93
CA ALA A 379 -20.42 -8.38 6.43
C ALA A 379 -21.38 -7.89 5.35
N VAL A 380 -22.06 -6.76 5.58
CA VAL A 380 -22.95 -6.14 4.60
C VAL A 380 -22.20 -5.82 3.30
N HIS A 381 -21.03 -5.20 3.41
CA HIS A 381 -20.19 -4.89 2.25
C HIS A 381 -19.81 -6.15 1.47
N CYS A 382 -19.27 -7.18 2.14
CA CYS A 382 -18.86 -8.40 1.46
C CYS A 382 -20.03 -9.13 0.80
N LEU A 383 -21.20 -9.19 1.45
CA LEU A 383 -22.38 -9.88 0.92
C LEU A 383 -22.99 -9.17 -0.29
N GLY A 384 -23.02 -7.84 -0.31
CA GLY A 384 -23.38 -7.05 -1.50
C GLY A 384 -22.44 -7.35 -2.67
N ARG A 385 -21.13 -7.31 -2.42
CA ARG A 385 -20.09 -7.60 -3.41
C ARG A 385 -20.13 -9.04 -3.95
N PHE A 386 -20.62 -10.00 -3.15
CA PHE A 386 -20.85 -11.36 -3.61
C PHE A 386 -22.10 -11.52 -4.48
N GLY A 387 -23.05 -10.58 -4.42
CA GLY A 387 -24.29 -10.65 -5.17
C GLY A 387 -25.13 -11.88 -4.82
N THR A 388 -25.02 -12.40 -3.60
CA THR A 388 -25.65 -13.68 -3.22
C THR A 388 -27.08 -13.48 -2.73
N GLU A 389 -28.04 -14.13 -3.37
CA GLU A 389 -29.45 -14.09 -2.98
C GLU A 389 -29.68 -14.64 -1.57
N LYS A 390 -28.79 -15.52 -1.08
CA LYS A 390 -28.84 -16.08 0.28
C LYS A 390 -28.78 -15.02 1.37
N ALA A 391 -28.19 -13.86 1.07
CA ALA A 391 -28.06 -12.76 2.04
C ALA A 391 -29.30 -11.87 2.12
N ILE A 392 -30.20 -11.93 1.13
CA ILE A 392 -31.36 -11.03 1.03
C ILE A 392 -32.17 -11.02 2.33
N PRO A 393 -32.58 -12.16 2.93
CA PRO A 393 -33.41 -12.13 4.13
C PRO A 393 -32.77 -11.38 5.31
N SER A 394 -31.48 -11.61 5.57
CA SER A 394 -30.77 -10.94 6.66
C SER A 394 -30.49 -9.47 6.37
N LEU A 395 -30.20 -9.11 5.11
CA LEU A 395 -30.04 -7.71 4.70
C LEU A 395 -31.35 -6.93 4.81
N VAL A 396 -32.47 -7.51 4.38
CA VAL A 396 -33.82 -6.92 4.54
C VAL A 396 -34.14 -6.71 6.02
N LYS A 397 -33.88 -7.71 6.86
CA LYS A 397 -34.11 -7.63 8.30
C LYS A 397 -33.33 -6.49 8.97
N VAL A 398 -32.09 -6.25 8.54
CA VAL A 398 -31.29 -5.12 9.05
C VAL A 398 -31.77 -3.79 8.50
N PHE A 399 -32.11 -3.74 7.22
CA PHE A 399 -32.64 -2.55 6.56
C PHE A 399 -33.99 -2.07 7.15
N GLN A 400 -34.90 -3.00 7.48
CA GLN A 400 -36.25 -2.71 7.99
C GLN A 400 -36.32 -2.50 9.51
N LYS A 401 -35.20 -2.53 10.22
CA LYS A 401 -35.20 -2.48 11.68
C LYS A 401 -35.49 -1.05 12.18
N GLU A 402 -36.63 -0.88 12.85
CA GLU A 402 -37.18 0.43 13.27
C GLU A 402 -36.45 1.14 14.43
N SER A 403 -35.41 0.57 15.05
CA SER A 403 -34.80 1.15 16.26
C SER A 403 -33.31 1.40 16.08
N ASN A 404 -32.83 2.63 16.34
CA ASN A 404 -31.47 3.07 16.77
C ASN A 404 -30.22 2.30 16.26
N SER A 405 -30.33 1.39 15.30
CA SER A 405 -29.23 0.83 14.53
C SER A 405 -28.61 2.00 13.81
N SER A 406 -27.28 2.09 13.87
CA SER A 406 -26.53 3.16 13.21
C SER A 406 -27.11 3.41 11.82
N SER A 407 -27.52 4.65 11.54
CA SER A 407 -28.06 5.06 10.23
C SER A 407 -27.23 4.46 9.08
N ARG A 408 -25.91 4.41 9.29
CA ARG A 408 -24.92 3.74 8.45
C ARG A 408 -25.23 2.28 8.12
N LEU A 409 -25.53 1.41 9.08
CA LEU A 409 -25.77 -0.01 8.78
C LEU A 409 -27.02 -0.22 7.91
N LYS A 410 -28.06 0.60 8.12
CA LYS A 410 -29.28 0.61 7.28
C LYS A 410 -28.97 1.04 5.85
N GLN A 411 -28.25 2.15 5.68
CA GLN A 411 -27.80 2.65 4.38
C GLN A 411 -26.96 1.61 3.62
N TYR A 412 -25.95 1.03 4.27
CA TYR A 412 -25.09 0.03 3.64
C TYR A 412 -25.87 -1.24 3.26
N SER A 413 -26.90 -1.60 4.04
CA SER A 413 -27.76 -2.75 3.71
C SER A 413 -28.59 -2.48 2.46
N ALA A 414 -29.09 -1.26 2.28
CA ALA A 414 -29.76 -0.85 1.05
C ALA A 414 -28.82 -0.88 -0.16
N VAL A 415 -27.59 -0.36 -0.01
CA VAL A 415 -26.56 -0.42 -1.06
C VAL A 415 -26.25 -1.87 -1.44
N ALA A 416 -26.05 -2.75 -0.45
CA ALA A 416 -25.78 -4.17 -0.69
C ALA A 416 -26.95 -4.89 -1.39
N LEU A 417 -28.20 -4.58 -1.02
CA LEU A 417 -29.39 -5.07 -1.73
C LEU A 417 -29.42 -4.58 -3.19
N GLY A 418 -28.98 -3.35 -3.42
CA GLY A 418 -28.72 -2.78 -4.74
C GLY A 418 -27.66 -3.55 -5.53
N GLU A 419 -26.52 -3.86 -4.91
CA GLU A 419 -25.44 -4.64 -5.54
C GLU A 419 -25.85 -6.08 -5.89
N ILE A 420 -26.75 -6.69 -5.11
CA ILE A 420 -27.38 -7.99 -5.45
C ILE A 420 -28.29 -7.85 -6.68
N GLY A 421 -28.94 -6.70 -6.84
CA GLY A 421 -29.71 -6.36 -8.03
C GLY A 421 -31.14 -6.93 -8.02
N PRO A 422 -31.68 -7.40 -9.18
CA PRO A 422 -33.11 -7.68 -9.34
C PRO A 422 -33.71 -8.71 -8.38
N ALA A 423 -32.91 -9.61 -7.82
CA ALA A 423 -33.41 -10.55 -6.81
C ALA A 423 -33.92 -9.85 -5.54
N SER A 424 -33.49 -8.60 -5.28
CA SER A 424 -33.92 -7.77 -4.15
C SER A 424 -35.20 -6.98 -4.41
N GLN A 425 -35.95 -7.23 -5.50
CA GLN A 425 -37.10 -6.41 -5.90
C GLN A 425 -38.16 -6.19 -4.81
N ALA A 426 -38.32 -7.13 -3.88
CA ALA A 426 -39.27 -7.04 -2.78
C ALA A 426 -39.02 -5.84 -1.83
N VAL A 427 -37.81 -5.25 -1.82
CA VAL A 427 -37.50 -4.08 -0.97
C VAL A 427 -37.82 -2.73 -1.61
N LEU A 428 -38.14 -2.68 -2.91
CA LEU A 428 -38.37 -1.43 -3.63
C LEU A 428 -39.40 -0.49 -2.97
N PRO A 429 -40.58 -0.95 -2.51
CA PRO A 429 -41.56 -0.04 -1.88
C PRO A 429 -41.00 0.66 -0.64
N HIS A 430 -40.17 -0.05 0.15
CA HIS A 430 -39.56 0.51 1.35
C HIS A 430 -38.45 1.51 1.01
N LEU A 431 -37.64 1.22 -0.02
CA LEU A 431 -36.61 2.15 -0.50
C LEU A 431 -37.24 3.44 -1.04
N GLN A 432 -38.34 3.33 -1.79
CA GLN A 432 -39.09 4.47 -2.33
C GLN A 432 -39.64 5.36 -1.20
N SER A 433 -40.27 4.75 -0.18
CA SER A 433 -40.76 5.48 0.99
C SER A 433 -39.66 6.28 1.70
N ILE A 434 -38.46 5.69 1.85
CA ILE A 434 -37.31 6.39 2.48
C ILE A 434 -36.84 7.56 1.62
N VAL A 435 -36.81 7.40 0.30
CA VAL A 435 -36.43 8.47 -0.62
C VAL A 435 -37.42 9.64 -0.51
N GLU A 436 -38.73 9.37 -0.47
CA GLU A 436 -39.77 10.39 -0.29
C GLU A 436 -39.61 11.13 1.05
N GLU A 437 -39.41 10.40 2.16
CA GLU A 437 -39.17 11.00 3.49
C GLU A 437 -37.94 11.92 3.51
N LEU A 438 -36.83 11.47 2.91
CA LEU A 438 -35.58 12.24 2.86
C LEU A 438 -35.67 13.45 1.91
N GLU A 439 -36.44 13.35 0.83
CA GLU A 439 -36.73 14.48 -0.06
C GLU A 439 -37.54 15.55 0.66
N GLU A 440 -38.56 15.17 1.44
CA GLU A 440 -39.30 16.11 2.28
C GLU A 440 -38.42 16.75 3.36
N GLU A 441 -37.51 15.98 3.97
CA GLU A 441 -36.57 16.50 4.96
C GLU A 441 -35.61 17.51 4.31
N LEU A 442 -35.06 17.17 3.15
CA LEU A 442 -34.18 18.04 2.38
C LEU A 442 -34.89 19.35 2.01
N GLU A 443 -36.15 19.30 1.58
CA GLU A 443 -36.95 20.50 1.28
C GLU A 443 -37.16 21.38 2.52
N LYS A 444 -37.44 20.78 3.68
CA LYS A 444 -37.56 21.51 4.95
C LYS A 444 -36.24 22.14 5.38
N VAL A 445 -35.12 21.46 5.18
CA VAL A 445 -33.76 21.98 5.49
C VAL A 445 -33.42 23.13 4.55
N ASP A 446 -33.65 22.96 3.24
CA ASP A 446 -33.38 23.97 2.23
C ASP A 446 -34.29 25.20 2.41
N SER A 447 -35.53 25.07 2.89
CA SER A 447 -36.41 26.22 3.15
C SER A 447 -35.93 27.19 4.26
N LYS A 448 -35.00 26.76 5.13
CA LYS A 448 -34.58 27.50 6.35
C LYS A 448 -33.29 28.33 6.16
N HIS A 449 -33.00 28.77 4.93
CA HIS A 449 -31.82 29.55 4.52
C HIS A 449 -31.37 30.60 5.56
N GLN A 450 -30.22 30.37 6.26
CA GLN A 450 -29.35 31.46 6.74
C GLN A 450 -28.01 31.11 7.44
N ASP A 451 -27.59 29.84 7.59
CA ASP A 451 -26.36 29.54 8.36
C ASP A 451 -25.46 28.44 7.77
N LYS A 452 -24.15 28.47 8.07
CA LYS A 452 -23.16 27.50 7.55
C LYS A 452 -23.43 26.05 7.96
N SER A 453 -24.14 25.85 9.07
CA SER A 453 -24.59 24.53 9.55
C SER A 453 -25.54 23.84 8.56
N TYR A 454 -26.35 24.60 7.83
CA TYR A 454 -27.33 24.07 6.87
C TYR A 454 -26.68 23.37 5.67
N PHE A 455 -25.54 23.89 5.20
CA PHE A 455 -24.85 23.32 4.04
C PHE A 455 -24.33 21.90 4.33
N SER A 456 -23.86 21.64 5.56
CA SER A 456 -23.39 20.31 5.98
C SER A 456 -24.53 19.30 5.98
N ILE A 457 -25.67 19.66 6.60
CA ILE A 457 -26.84 18.77 6.72
C ILE A 457 -27.44 18.47 5.34
N SER A 458 -27.61 19.50 4.50
CA SER A 458 -28.11 19.34 3.13
C SER A 458 -27.18 18.42 2.31
N SER A 459 -25.86 18.55 2.46
CA SER A 459 -24.89 17.69 1.76
C SER A 459 -24.92 16.22 2.23
N GLU A 460 -25.14 15.97 3.53
CA GLU A 460 -25.27 14.62 4.08
C GLU A 460 -26.56 13.94 3.59
N LEU A 461 -27.69 14.66 3.61
CA LEU A 461 -28.97 14.19 3.09
C LEU A 461 -28.92 13.89 1.59
N GLN A 462 -28.29 14.77 0.79
CA GLN A 462 -28.09 14.54 -0.64
C GLN A 462 -27.23 13.31 -0.92
N PHE A 463 -26.17 13.10 -0.13
CA PHE A 463 -25.33 11.91 -0.24
C PHE A 463 -26.13 10.65 0.06
N GLU A 464 -26.89 10.64 1.16
CA GLU A 464 -27.74 9.52 1.55
C GLU A 464 -28.83 9.21 0.50
N LEU A 465 -29.53 10.23 0.00
CA LEU A 465 -30.49 10.11 -1.10
C LEU A 465 -29.86 9.49 -2.35
N GLY A 466 -28.63 9.89 -2.69
CA GLY A 466 -27.88 9.33 -3.81
C GLY A 466 -27.69 7.82 -3.68
N GLN A 467 -27.34 7.33 -2.49
CA GLN A 467 -27.14 5.90 -2.23
C GLN A 467 -28.43 5.10 -2.40
N TYR A 468 -29.56 5.57 -1.86
CA TYR A 468 -30.83 4.86 -2.01
C TYR A 468 -31.35 4.87 -3.45
N ARG A 469 -31.20 5.99 -4.17
CA ARG A 469 -31.56 6.06 -5.60
C ARG A 469 -30.71 5.13 -6.45
N GLU A 470 -29.40 5.06 -6.20
CA GLU A 470 -28.52 4.12 -6.88
C GLU A 470 -28.91 2.67 -6.60
N ALA A 471 -29.25 2.34 -5.34
CA ALA A 471 -29.74 1.02 -4.99
C ALA A 471 -31.04 0.65 -5.73
N ILE A 472 -32.03 1.54 -5.76
CA ILE A 472 -33.27 1.37 -6.54
C ILE A 472 -32.95 1.11 -8.01
N MET A 473 -32.12 1.96 -8.63
CA MET A 473 -31.74 1.84 -10.03
C MET A 473 -31.09 0.47 -10.34
N LYS A 474 -30.19 -0.01 -9.47
CA LYS A 474 -29.54 -1.32 -9.65
C LYS A 474 -30.53 -2.48 -9.50
N ILE A 475 -31.49 -2.38 -8.58
CA ILE A 475 -32.55 -3.40 -8.42
C ILE A 475 -33.49 -3.42 -9.63
N GLU A 476 -33.82 -2.25 -10.19
CA GLU A 476 -34.70 -2.11 -11.36
C GLU A 476 -34.01 -2.43 -12.69
N SER A 477 -32.67 -2.48 -12.71
CA SER A 477 -31.91 -2.77 -13.92
C SER A 477 -32.26 -4.14 -14.49
N ARG A 478 -32.59 -4.19 -15.79
CA ARG A 478 -32.85 -5.45 -16.49
C ARG A 478 -31.52 -6.16 -16.76
N LYS A 479 -31.43 -7.44 -16.38
CA LYS A 479 -30.29 -8.31 -16.75
C LYS A 479 -30.14 -8.45 -18.26
#